data_AF-A0AA42ZPU9-F1
#
_entry.id   AF-A0AA42ZPU9-F1
#
_cell.length_a   1.000
_cell.length_b   1.000
_cell.length_c   1.000
_cell.angle_alpha   90.00
_cell.angle_beta   90.00
_cell.angle_gamma   90.00
#
_symmetry.space_group_name_H-M   'P 1'
#
loop_
_entity.id
_entity.type
_entity.pdbx_description
1 polymer ?
#
loop_
_entity_poly.entity_id
_entity_poly.type
_entity_poly.pdbx_seq_one_letter_code
_entity_poly.pdbx_strand_id
1 'polypeptide(L)'
;MYSWARRLNDLLVLRGWSQAELARRAGVSKENVKKYCQGAVGQPRGDTIPHLADALDVHFVWLRDGVGPQWRRIPVVGYVGAGEQFHAVDDLSQGAGLDSVDFDLGGVDPIAVEVRGESMLPVYRPGDRLLCSRLAGSDESGFLGKDCVVKLTSGAGYVKRVVRSGTPGHYTLLSYAAEPIADVALEWAAPILWIKRAV
;
A
#
# COMPACT_ATOMS: atom_id res chain seq x y z
N MET A 1 -16.08 -24.03 -2.74
CA MET A 1 -16.17 -22.57 -2.98
C MET A 1 -15.06 -22.20 -3.95
N TYR A 2 -15.37 -21.50 -5.04
CA TYR A 2 -14.36 -21.11 -6.04
C TYR A 2 -13.32 -20.15 -5.43
N SER A 3 -12.06 -20.27 -5.83
CA SER A 3 -10.95 -19.48 -5.29
C SER A 3 -11.13 -17.97 -5.51
N TRP A 4 -11.77 -17.55 -6.60
CA TRP A 4 -12.03 -16.13 -6.91
C TRP A 4 -13.12 -15.51 -6.02
N ALA A 5 -14.15 -16.28 -5.65
CA ALA A 5 -15.20 -15.80 -4.76
C ALA A 5 -14.63 -15.48 -3.36
N ARG A 6 -13.64 -16.27 -2.91
CA ARG A 6 -12.89 -15.97 -1.68
C ARG A 6 -12.15 -14.65 -1.80
N ARG A 7 -11.33 -14.46 -2.85
CA ARG A 7 -10.62 -13.19 -3.11
C ARG A 7 -11.55 -11.98 -3.16
N LEU A 8 -12.72 -12.12 -3.78
CA LEU A 8 -13.73 -11.08 -3.83
C LEU A 8 -14.22 -10.69 -2.43
N ASN A 9 -14.53 -11.67 -1.58
CA ASN A 9 -14.98 -11.41 -0.21
C ASN A 9 -13.85 -10.82 0.65
N ASP A 10 -12.61 -11.28 0.50
CA ASP A 10 -11.45 -10.75 1.24
C ASP A 10 -11.26 -9.25 0.91
N LEU A 11 -11.41 -8.85 -0.35
CA LEU A 11 -11.36 -7.45 -0.76
C LEU A 11 -12.51 -6.61 -0.16
N LEU A 12 -13.73 -7.16 -0.08
CA LEU A 12 -14.86 -6.45 0.54
C LEU A 12 -14.59 -6.17 2.02
N VAL A 13 -14.04 -7.16 2.74
CA VAL A 13 -13.65 -7.00 4.14
C VAL A 13 -12.56 -5.95 4.27
N LEU A 14 -11.51 -6.03 3.45
CA LEU A 14 -10.39 -5.08 3.47
C LEU A 14 -10.82 -3.64 3.18
N ARG A 15 -11.82 -3.45 2.30
CA ARG A 15 -12.37 -2.12 1.96
C ARG A 15 -13.47 -1.65 2.92
N GLY A 16 -13.97 -2.52 3.79
CA GLY A 16 -15.17 -2.25 4.60
C GLY A 16 -16.44 -2.06 3.74
N TRP A 17 -16.50 -2.66 2.54
CA TRP A 17 -17.61 -2.48 1.61
C TRP A 17 -18.69 -3.56 1.77
N SER A 18 -19.95 -3.14 1.65
CA SER A 18 -21.06 -4.08 1.51
C SER A 18 -21.15 -4.63 0.08
N GLN A 19 -21.80 -5.79 -0.10
CA GLN A 19 -22.10 -6.34 -1.43
C GLN A 19 -22.93 -5.36 -2.28
N ALA A 20 -23.81 -4.57 -1.64
CA ALA A 20 -24.60 -3.55 -2.31
C ALA A 20 -23.75 -2.38 -2.81
N GLU A 21 -22.71 -1.99 -2.07
CA GLU A 21 -21.78 -0.94 -2.48
C GLU A 21 -20.91 -1.40 -3.66
N LEU A 22 -20.42 -2.64 -3.63
CA LEU A 22 -19.71 -3.22 -4.77
C LEU A 22 -20.59 -3.30 -6.02
N ALA A 23 -21.85 -3.76 -5.88
CA ALA A 23 -22.81 -3.78 -6.99
C ALA A 23 -22.98 -2.40 -7.63
N ARG A 24 -23.11 -1.36 -6.80
CA ARG A 24 -23.25 0.04 -7.24
C ARG A 24 -22.00 0.52 -7.99
N ARG A 25 -20.80 0.27 -7.45
CA ARG A 25 -19.54 0.72 -8.07
C ARG A 25 -19.17 -0.02 -9.34
N ALA A 26 -19.43 -1.33 -9.38
CA ALA A 26 -19.11 -2.18 -10.52
C ALA A 26 -20.17 -2.15 -11.63
N GLY A 27 -21.33 -1.51 -11.41
CA GLY A 27 -22.44 -1.56 -12.37
C GLY A 27 -22.99 -2.99 -12.57
N VAL A 28 -22.85 -3.86 -11.57
CA VAL A 28 -23.33 -5.25 -11.59
C VAL A 28 -24.56 -5.37 -10.71
N SER A 29 -25.55 -6.18 -11.10
CA SER A 29 -26.78 -6.33 -10.30
C SER A 29 -26.48 -6.89 -8.91
N LYS A 30 -27.22 -6.42 -7.89
CA LYS A 30 -27.08 -6.89 -6.49
C LYS A 30 -27.29 -8.41 -6.37
N GLU A 31 -28.19 -8.97 -7.17
CA GLU A 31 -28.46 -10.40 -7.20
C GLU A 31 -27.25 -11.20 -7.72
N ASN A 32 -26.59 -10.70 -8.77
CA ASN A 32 -25.38 -11.32 -9.31
C ASN A 32 -24.22 -11.24 -8.32
N VAL A 33 -23.97 -10.06 -7.72
CA VAL A 33 -22.92 -9.90 -6.70
C VAL A 33 -23.16 -10.85 -5.51
N LYS A 34 -24.41 -11.00 -5.06
CA LYS A 34 -24.75 -11.97 -4.00
C LYS A 34 -24.38 -13.40 -4.39
N LYS A 35 -24.76 -13.85 -5.61
CA LYS A 35 -24.41 -15.18 -6.13
C LYS A 35 -22.89 -15.38 -6.22
N TYR A 36 -22.16 -14.34 -6.60
CA TYR A 36 -20.70 -14.37 -6.69
C TYR A 36 -20.03 -14.47 -5.32
N CYS A 37 -20.44 -13.66 -4.35
CA CYS A 37 -19.92 -13.74 -2.97
C CYS A 37 -20.22 -15.09 -2.30
N GLN A 38 -21.34 -15.73 -2.65
CA GLN A 38 -21.67 -17.09 -2.18
C GLN A 38 -20.85 -18.19 -2.86
N GLY A 39 -20.09 -17.86 -3.92
CA GLY A 39 -19.37 -18.84 -4.72
C GLY A 39 -20.29 -19.78 -5.51
N ALA A 40 -21.52 -19.35 -5.80
CA ALA A 40 -22.49 -20.14 -6.56
C ALA A 40 -22.19 -20.15 -8.07
N VAL A 41 -21.29 -19.28 -8.54
CA VAL A 41 -20.92 -19.14 -9.95
C VAL A 41 -19.42 -19.35 -10.11
N GLY A 42 -19.04 -20.33 -10.93
CA GLY A 42 -17.63 -20.61 -11.22
C GLY A 42 -17.03 -19.60 -12.19
N GLN A 43 -17.78 -19.24 -13.23
CA GLN A 43 -17.35 -18.30 -14.26
C GLN A 43 -18.49 -17.30 -14.56
N PRO A 44 -18.38 -16.06 -14.06
CA PRO A 44 -19.27 -14.97 -14.47
C PRO A 44 -19.23 -14.75 -15.99
N ARG A 45 -20.37 -14.41 -16.58
CA ARG A 45 -20.47 -14.17 -18.02
C ARG A 45 -20.00 -12.76 -18.39
N GLY A 46 -19.49 -12.62 -19.62
CA GLY A 46 -19.07 -11.35 -20.21
C GLY A 46 -18.06 -10.60 -19.35
N ASP A 47 -18.20 -9.28 -19.29
CA ASP A 47 -17.22 -8.38 -18.65
C ASP A 47 -17.45 -8.18 -17.15
N THR A 48 -18.17 -9.10 -16.50
CA THR A 48 -18.49 -9.00 -15.08
C THR A 48 -17.23 -8.97 -14.20
N ILE A 49 -16.28 -9.87 -14.43
CA ILE A 49 -15.02 -9.88 -13.66
C ILE A 49 -14.21 -8.60 -13.91
N PRO A 50 -13.99 -8.17 -15.16
CA PRO A 50 -13.40 -6.86 -15.44
C PRO A 50 -14.05 -5.70 -14.67
N HIS A 51 -15.38 -5.59 -14.69
CA HIS A 51 -16.08 -4.53 -13.96
C HIS A 51 -15.90 -4.60 -12.43
N LEU A 52 -15.95 -5.81 -11.86
CA LEU A 52 -15.67 -6.01 -10.44
C LEU A 52 -14.22 -5.63 -10.10
N ALA A 53 -13.28 -6.01 -10.96
CA ALA A 53 -11.87 -5.73 -10.79
C ALA A 53 -11.57 -4.22 -10.88
N ASP A 54 -12.20 -3.52 -11.83
CA ASP A 54 -12.11 -2.06 -11.98
C ASP A 54 -12.64 -1.33 -10.75
N ALA A 55 -13.83 -1.73 -10.26
CA ALA A 55 -14.42 -1.14 -9.07
C ALA A 55 -13.57 -1.34 -7.80
N LEU A 56 -12.77 -2.41 -7.75
CA LEU A 56 -11.90 -2.76 -6.63
C LEU A 56 -10.45 -2.28 -6.81
N ASP A 57 -10.12 -1.70 -7.98
CA ASP A 57 -8.77 -1.30 -8.42
C ASP A 57 -7.74 -2.44 -8.36
N VAL A 58 -8.18 -3.66 -8.73
CA VAL A 58 -7.36 -4.88 -8.76
C VAL A 58 -7.19 -5.40 -10.18
N HIS A 59 -6.12 -6.15 -10.44
CA HIS A 59 -5.91 -6.77 -11.74
C HIS A 59 -6.93 -7.90 -11.95
N PHE A 60 -7.59 -7.93 -13.13
CA PHE A 60 -8.70 -8.86 -13.35
C PHE A 60 -8.23 -10.34 -13.42
N VAL A 61 -7.03 -10.60 -13.95
CA VAL A 61 -6.44 -11.95 -14.01
C VAL A 61 -6.17 -12.48 -12.61
N TRP A 62 -5.70 -11.62 -11.71
CA TRP A 62 -5.51 -12.00 -10.31
C TRP A 62 -6.86 -12.27 -9.62
N LEU A 63 -7.86 -11.41 -9.84
CA LEU A 63 -9.18 -11.64 -9.26
C LEU A 63 -9.75 -13.00 -9.72
N ARG A 64 -9.71 -13.27 -11.03
CA ARG A 64 -10.25 -14.51 -11.64
C ARG A 64 -9.45 -15.76 -11.27
N ASP A 65 -8.13 -15.73 -11.47
CA ASP A 65 -7.30 -16.94 -11.46
C ASP A 65 -6.33 -16.99 -10.27
N GLY A 66 -6.11 -15.85 -9.60
CA GLY A 66 -5.07 -15.72 -8.58
C GLY A 66 -3.67 -15.66 -9.18
N VAL A 67 -3.56 -15.28 -10.45
CA VAL A 67 -2.30 -15.21 -11.19
C VAL A 67 -1.93 -13.75 -11.43
N GLY A 68 -0.66 -13.44 -11.18
CA GLY A 68 -0.11 -12.11 -11.41
C GLY A 68 -0.47 -11.11 -10.31
N PRO A 69 -0.32 -9.80 -10.59
CA PRO A 69 -0.39 -8.77 -9.57
C PRO A 69 -1.79 -8.59 -8.98
N GLN A 70 -1.91 -8.43 -7.66
CA GLN A 70 -3.21 -8.10 -7.06
C GLN A 70 -3.67 -6.69 -7.43
N TRP A 71 -2.79 -5.69 -7.44
CA TRP A 71 -3.14 -4.28 -7.66
C TRP A 71 -2.71 -3.78 -9.04
N ARG A 72 -3.51 -2.91 -9.66
CA ARG A 72 -3.14 -2.23 -10.92
C ARG A 72 -2.32 -0.97 -10.70
N ARG A 73 -2.61 -0.26 -9.62
CA ARG A 73 -1.96 1.00 -9.22
C ARG A 73 -1.80 1.02 -7.71
N ILE A 74 -0.72 1.63 -7.25
CA ILE A 74 -0.45 1.82 -5.82
C ILE A 74 -0.56 3.32 -5.54
N PRO A 75 -1.41 3.76 -4.58
CA PRO A 75 -1.58 5.17 -4.32
C PRO A 75 -0.27 5.77 -3.79
N VAL A 76 0.12 6.91 -4.35
CA VAL A 76 1.17 7.75 -3.78
C VAL A 76 0.51 8.56 -2.67
N VAL A 77 0.87 8.29 -1.42
CA VAL A 77 0.21 8.90 -0.23
C VAL A 77 0.98 10.10 0.31
N GLY A 78 2.13 10.41 -0.29
CA GLY A 78 2.98 11.50 0.16
C GLY A 78 4.32 11.54 -0.55
N TYR A 79 5.16 12.46 -0.11
CA TYR A 79 6.55 12.59 -0.55
C TYR A 79 7.48 12.75 0.65
N VAL A 80 8.75 12.39 0.46
CA VAL A 80 9.83 12.68 1.40
C VAL A 80 10.70 13.79 0.83
N GLY A 81 10.99 14.80 1.64
CA GLY A 81 11.87 15.92 1.26
C GLY A 81 12.64 16.45 2.46
N ALA A 82 13.46 17.47 2.23
CA ALA A 82 14.23 18.27 3.20
C ALA A 82 14.31 17.70 4.64
N GLY A 83 15.47 17.17 5.02
CA GLY A 83 15.66 16.58 6.35
C GLY A 83 15.05 15.18 6.51
N GLU A 84 14.73 14.52 5.39
CA GLU A 84 14.14 13.18 5.35
C GLU A 84 12.74 13.12 5.99
N GLN A 85 11.99 14.24 5.91
CA GLN A 85 10.64 14.40 6.44
C GLN A 85 9.59 13.88 5.45
N PHE A 86 8.64 13.11 5.96
CA PHE A 86 7.49 12.63 5.19
C PHE A 86 6.33 13.63 5.29
N HIS A 87 5.83 14.04 4.13
CA HIS A 87 4.69 14.92 3.97
C HIS A 87 3.56 14.16 3.28
N ALA A 88 2.43 14.01 3.98
CA ALA A 88 1.23 13.44 3.40
C ALA A 88 0.67 14.37 2.32
N VAL A 89 0.16 13.79 1.23
CA VAL A 89 -0.61 14.51 0.22
C VAL A 89 -2.08 14.19 0.46
N ASP A 90 -2.85 15.20 0.89
CA ASP A 90 -4.30 15.10 1.04
C ASP A 90 -4.96 15.19 -0.34
N ASP A 91 -4.85 14.14 -1.14
CA ASP A 91 -5.70 14.01 -2.33
C ASP A 91 -5.90 12.55 -2.74
N LEU A 92 -7.00 11.97 -2.25
CA LEU A 92 -7.55 10.69 -2.73
C LEU A 92 -8.27 10.84 -4.07
N SER A 93 -8.21 12.02 -4.71
CA SER A 93 -9.06 12.39 -5.83
C SER A 93 -8.33 13.11 -6.94
N GLN A 94 -7.26 12.55 -7.49
CA GLN A 94 -6.91 12.85 -8.88
C GLN A 94 -6.04 11.78 -9.54
N GLY A 95 -6.71 10.93 -10.34
CA GLY A 95 -6.05 10.16 -11.37
C GLY A 95 -5.60 11.09 -12.50
N ALA A 96 -4.36 11.55 -12.44
CA ALA A 96 -3.68 12.14 -13.58
C ALA A 96 -2.43 11.32 -13.89
N GLY A 97 -2.32 10.89 -15.15
CA GLY A 97 -1.55 9.75 -15.61
C GLY A 97 -0.05 9.79 -15.34
N LEU A 98 0.47 8.67 -14.83
CA LEU A 98 1.88 8.25 -14.87
C LEU A 98 1.92 6.71 -14.84
N ASP A 99 2.94 6.12 -15.48
CA ASP A 99 3.11 4.69 -15.76
C ASP A 99 2.80 3.73 -14.59
N SER A 100 1.94 2.74 -14.85
CA SER A 100 1.62 1.62 -13.96
C SER A 100 2.74 0.56 -13.97
N VAL A 101 3.05 0.01 -12.80
CA VAL A 101 3.91 -1.17 -12.64
C VAL A 101 3.08 -2.28 -12.00
N ASP A 102 3.07 -3.45 -12.63
CA ASP A 102 2.36 -4.65 -12.17
C ASP A 102 3.06 -5.24 -10.92
N PHE A 103 2.34 -5.42 -9.80
CA PHE A 103 2.90 -6.09 -8.61
C PHE A 103 1.92 -7.02 -7.84
N ASP A 104 2.36 -8.25 -7.52
CA ASP A 104 1.68 -9.16 -6.58
C ASP A 104 2.29 -9.04 -5.19
N LEU A 105 1.56 -8.39 -4.31
CA LEU A 105 2.04 -7.96 -3.00
C LEU A 105 1.38 -8.78 -1.86
N GLY A 106 0.79 -9.94 -2.18
CA GLY A 106 0.48 -10.98 -1.18
C GLY A 106 -0.23 -10.53 0.09
N GLY A 107 -1.37 -9.84 -0.04
CA GLY A 107 -2.20 -9.46 1.13
C GLY A 107 -1.64 -8.31 1.99
N VAL A 108 -0.68 -7.53 1.50
CA VAL A 108 -0.22 -6.29 2.17
C VAL A 108 -1.13 -5.08 1.88
N ASP A 109 -0.99 -4.00 2.67
CA ASP A 109 -1.58 -2.68 2.39
C ASP A 109 -0.47 -1.75 1.85
N PRO A 110 -0.29 -1.66 0.52
CA PRO A 110 0.81 -0.91 -0.06
C PRO A 110 0.58 0.58 -0.16
N ILE A 111 1.65 1.32 0.07
CA ILE A 111 1.72 2.77 -0.17
C ILE A 111 2.97 3.12 -0.95
N ALA A 112 2.89 4.14 -1.79
CA ALA A 112 4.05 4.72 -2.45
C ALA A 112 4.41 6.09 -1.86
N VAL A 113 5.71 6.36 -1.74
CA VAL A 113 6.25 7.67 -1.36
C VAL A 113 7.23 8.14 -2.43
N GLU A 114 7.07 9.38 -2.89
CA GLU A 114 8.01 10.01 -3.81
C GLU A 114 9.19 10.64 -3.07
N VAL A 115 10.41 10.44 -3.55
CA VAL A 115 11.61 11.13 -3.04
C VAL A 115 11.78 12.47 -3.76
N ARG A 116 11.88 13.55 -2.99
CA ARG A 116 12.11 14.91 -3.50
C ARG A 116 13.38 15.51 -2.90
N GLY A 117 14.19 16.13 -3.74
CA GLY A 117 15.47 16.73 -3.33
C GLY A 117 16.52 15.68 -2.96
N GLU A 118 17.65 16.18 -2.45
CA GLU A 118 18.89 15.41 -2.31
C GLU A 118 19.13 14.88 -0.89
N SER A 119 18.21 15.13 0.06
CA SER A 119 18.41 14.82 1.48
C SER A 119 18.52 13.32 1.78
N MET A 120 18.10 12.46 0.85
CA MET A 120 18.14 11.01 0.99
C MET A 120 19.31 10.36 0.23
N LEU A 121 20.22 11.17 -0.35
CA LEU A 121 21.40 10.67 -1.03
C LEU A 121 22.39 10.03 -0.03
N PRO A 122 23.19 9.04 -0.47
CA PRO A 122 23.25 8.48 -1.82
C PRO A 122 22.24 7.36 -2.08
N VAL A 123 21.48 6.94 -1.07
CA VAL A 123 20.68 5.71 -1.12
C VAL A 123 19.43 5.87 -1.97
N TYR A 124 18.73 6.99 -1.80
CA TYR A 124 17.53 7.33 -2.56
C TYR A 124 17.72 8.64 -3.32
N ARG A 125 17.37 8.63 -4.59
CA ARG A 125 17.62 9.73 -5.53
C ARG A 125 16.35 10.55 -5.72
N PRO A 126 16.47 11.85 -6.05
CA PRO A 126 15.33 12.64 -6.47
C PRO A 126 14.52 11.92 -7.56
N GLY A 127 13.21 11.84 -7.37
CA GLY A 127 12.26 11.19 -8.26
C GLY A 127 12.02 9.69 -8.00
N ASP A 128 12.82 9.04 -7.16
CA ASP A 128 12.56 7.63 -6.79
C ASP A 128 11.15 7.46 -6.19
N ARG A 129 10.53 6.30 -6.45
CA ARG A 129 9.27 5.89 -5.80
C ARG A 129 9.53 4.73 -4.85
N LEU A 130 9.30 4.96 -3.57
CA LEU A 130 9.48 4.01 -2.49
C LEU A 130 8.17 3.27 -2.27
N LEU A 131 8.17 1.96 -2.49
CA LEU A 131 7.02 1.12 -2.24
C LEU A 131 7.12 0.50 -0.85
N CYS A 132 6.13 0.77 -0.01
CA CYS A 132 6.12 0.37 1.40
C CYS A 132 4.88 -0.47 1.73
N SER A 133 4.94 -1.27 2.79
CA SER A 133 3.80 -2.07 3.28
C SER A 133 3.44 -1.65 4.71
N ARG A 134 2.20 -1.18 4.94
CA ARG A 134 1.73 -0.86 6.29
C ARG A 134 1.48 -2.10 7.15
N LEU A 135 1.03 -3.20 6.54
CA LEU A 135 0.77 -4.45 7.27
C LEU A 135 2.06 -5.12 7.74
N ALA A 136 3.14 -5.02 6.96
CA ALA A 136 4.45 -5.53 7.35
C ALA A 136 5.11 -4.72 8.47
N GLY A 137 4.53 -3.59 8.91
CA GLY A 137 5.01 -2.85 10.07
C GLY A 137 4.08 -2.94 11.29
N SER A 138 3.13 -3.87 11.28
CA SER A 138 2.19 -4.08 12.39
C SER A 138 2.83 -4.75 13.61
N ASP A 139 3.97 -5.42 13.43
CA ASP A 139 4.80 -5.96 14.49
C ASP A 139 6.25 -5.45 14.40
N GLU A 140 6.96 -5.49 15.52
CA GLU A 140 8.33 -4.98 15.60
C GLU A 140 9.28 -5.73 14.64
N SER A 141 9.10 -7.04 14.48
CA SER A 141 9.94 -7.88 13.62
C SER A 141 9.86 -7.48 12.14
N GLY A 142 8.73 -6.92 11.72
CA GLY A 142 8.45 -6.54 10.36
C GLY A 142 9.18 -5.29 9.88
N PHE A 143 9.55 -4.37 10.78
CA PHE A 143 10.21 -3.10 10.42
C PHE A 143 11.60 -2.89 11.05
N LEU A 144 11.98 -3.64 12.09
CA LEU A 144 13.26 -3.42 12.76
C LEU A 144 14.46 -3.66 11.81
N GLY A 145 15.42 -2.74 11.85
CA GLY A 145 16.63 -2.77 11.02
C GLY A 145 16.41 -2.35 9.56
N LYS A 146 15.17 -2.01 9.17
CA LYS A 146 14.81 -1.66 7.79
C LYS A 146 14.61 -0.17 7.63
N ASP A 147 14.75 0.29 6.39
CA ASP A 147 14.36 1.64 6.02
C ASP A 147 12.83 1.68 5.93
N CYS A 148 12.23 2.61 6.65
CA CYS A 148 10.79 2.69 6.80
C CYS A 148 10.31 4.11 6.59
N VAL A 149 9.11 4.23 6.04
CA VAL A 149 8.29 5.42 6.26
C VAL A 149 7.69 5.27 7.65
N VAL A 150 7.86 6.25 8.51
CA VAL A 150 7.37 6.22 9.89
C VAL A 150 6.58 7.47 10.20
N LYS A 151 5.62 7.33 11.11
CA LYS A 151 4.95 8.46 11.75
C LYS A 151 5.16 8.35 13.26
N LEU A 152 5.67 9.40 13.86
CA LEU A 152 5.84 9.51 15.31
C LEU A 152 4.49 9.77 15.97
N THR A 153 4.36 9.40 17.24
CA THR A 153 3.19 9.76 18.06
C THR A 153 3.02 11.29 18.23
N SER A 154 4.09 12.06 18.03
CA SER A 154 4.04 13.53 17.96
C SER A 154 3.40 14.07 16.67
N GLY A 155 3.13 13.21 15.69
CA GLY A 155 2.55 13.55 14.39
C GLY A 155 3.57 13.76 13.27
N ALA A 156 4.86 13.94 13.59
CA ALA A 156 5.90 14.12 12.57
C ALA A 156 6.16 12.81 11.80
N GLY A 157 6.33 12.91 10.47
CA GLY A 157 6.64 11.77 9.61
C GLY A 157 8.07 11.82 9.08
N TYR A 158 8.70 10.65 8.90
CA TYR A 158 10.06 10.55 8.37
C TYR A 158 10.26 9.32 7.47
N VAL A 159 11.31 9.34 6.66
CA VAL A 159 11.89 8.12 6.06
C VAL A 159 13.26 7.88 6.67
N LYS A 160 13.39 6.83 7.48
CA LYS A 160 14.59 6.55 8.29
C LYS A 160 14.79 5.06 8.46
N ARG A 161 16.00 4.64 8.81
CA ARG A 161 16.23 3.27 9.27
C ARG A 161 15.83 3.15 10.73
N VAL A 162 14.97 2.19 11.04
CA VAL A 162 14.44 1.99 12.40
C VAL A 162 15.30 0.98 13.14
N VAL A 163 15.83 1.34 14.31
CA VAL A 163 16.55 0.41 15.20
C VAL A 163 16.01 0.49 16.63
N ARG A 164 16.26 -0.54 17.43
CA ARG A 164 15.86 -0.55 18.85
C ARG A 164 16.52 0.60 19.60
N SER A 165 15.73 1.26 20.46
CA SER A 165 16.26 2.09 21.54
C SER A 165 16.49 1.24 22.80
N GLY A 166 17.10 1.84 23.82
CA GLY A 166 17.21 1.23 25.15
C GLY A 166 15.87 1.17 25.89
N THR A 167 14.96 2.10 25.60
CA THR A 167 13.62 2.15 26.19
C THR A 167 12.67 1.19 25.45
N PRO A 168 11.99 0.27 26.14
CA PRO A 168 11.02 -0.64 25.51
C PRO A 168 9.90 0.13 24.78
N GLY A 169 9.60 -0.28 23.54
CA GLY A 169 8.58 0.37 22.70
C GLY A 169 9.03 1.68 22.04
N HIS A 170 10.27 2.12 22.28
CA HIS A 170 10.87 3.26 21.60
C HIS A 170 11.95 2.80 20.62
N TYR A 171 12.24 3.67 19.66
CA TYR A 171 13.14 3.38 18.55
C TYR A 171 14.07 4.55 18.30
N THR A 172 15.24 4.25 17.75
CA THR A 172 16.15 5.25 17.21
C THR A 172 16.00 5.25 15.69
N LEU A 173 15.81 6.42 15.11
CA LEU A 173 15.70 6.63 13.68
C LEU A 173 17.05 7.10 13.14
N LEU A 174 17.72 6.24 12.38
CA LEU A 174 18.99 6.56 11.75
C LEU A 174 18.73 7.29 10.43
N SER A 175 19.43 8.41 10.27
CA SER A 175 19.42 9.27 9.07
C SER A 175 20.61 8.93 8.17
N TYR A 176 20.57 9.25 6.88
CA TYR A 176 21.75 9.11 6.01
C TYR A 176 22.65 10.35 6.02
N ALA A 177 22.04 11.52 6.12
CA ALA A 177 22.72 12.81 5.98
C ALA A 177 22.62 13.70 7.23
N ALA A 178 22.08 13.19 8.34
CA ALA A 178 21.82 13.96 9.56
C ALA A 178 22.07 13.13 10.82
N GLU A 179 21.97 13.79 11.99
CA GLU A 179 22.01 13.08 13.27
C GLU A 179 20.82 12.11 13.43
N PRO A 180 21.00 10.99 14.16
CA PRO A 180 19.90 10.12 14.53
C PRO A 180 18.88 10.81 15.42
N ILE A 181 17.61 10.42 15.28
CA ILE A 181 16.54 10.82 16.21
C ILE A 181 16.39 9.68 17.21
N ALA A 182 16.94 9.84 18.40
CA ALA A 182 16.95 8.80 19.43
C ALA A 182 15.65 8.76 20.23
N ASP A 183 15.32 7.55 20.69
CA ASP A 183 14.31 7.27 21.72
C ASP A 183 12.90 7.81 21.45
N VAL A 184 12.39 7.60 20.23
CA VAL A 184 11.06 8.06 19.81
C VAL A 184 10.04 6.92 19.78
N ALA A 185 8.79 7.26 20.11
CA ALA A 185 7.64 6.38 19.96
C ALA A 185 7.01 6.53 18.56
N LEU A 186 6.67 5.40 17.94
CA LEU A 186 6.06 5.36 16.60
C LEU A 186 4.55 5.14 16.71
N GLU A 187 3.77 5.93 15.98
CA GLU A 187 2.35 5.67 15.71
C GLU A 187 2.23 4.50 14.74
N TRP A 188 3.06 4.48 13.69
CA TRP A 188 3.21 3.35 12.77
C TRP A 188 4.55 3.41 12.03
N ALA A 189 4.97 2.26 11.52
CA ALA A 189 6.08 2.10 10.59
C ALA A 189 5.63 1.30 9.38
N ALA A 190 6.15 1.62 8.20
CA ALA A 190 5.91 0.88 6.96
C ALA A 190 7.27 0.61 6.30
N PRO A 191 7.79 -0.63 6.34
CA PRO A 191 9.07 -0.95 5.70
C PRO A 191 9.01 -0.73 4.19
N ILE A 192 10.09 -0.15 3.66
CA ILE A 192 10.33 -0.04 2.22
C ILE A 192 10.72 -1.42 1.70
N LEU A 193 9.93 -1.92 0.74
CA LEU A 193 10.13 -3.24 0.13
C LEU A 193 10.81 -3.13 -1.22
N TRP A 194 10.59 -2.02 -1.93
CA TRP A 194 11.11 -1.83 -3.29
C TRP A 194 11.28 -0.36 -3.65
N ILE A 195 12.14 -0.10 -4.63
CA ILE A 195 12.45 1.24 -5.14
C ILE A 195 12.28 1.25 -6.66
N LYS A 196 11.33 2.04 -7.18
CA LYS A 196 11.35 2.44 -8.59
C LYS A 196 12.35 3.57 -8.73
N ARG A 197 13.42 3.37 -9.47
CA ARG A 197 14.34 4.47 -9.76
C ARG A 197 13.68 5.45 -10.73
N ALA A 198 13.88 6.74 -10.50
CA ALA A 198 13.59 7.73 -11.52
C ALA A 198 14.36 7.40 -12.80
N VAL A 199 13.68 7.50 -13.94
CA VAL A 199 14.25 7.30 -15.28
C VAL A 199 14.80 8.63 -15.77
#